data_AF-A0A3D3YXL0-F1
#
_entry.id   AF-A0A3D3YXL0-F1
#
_cell.length_a   1.000
_cell.length_b   1.000
_cell.length_c   1.000
_cell.angle_alpha   90.00
_cell.angle_beta   90.00
_cell.angle_gamma   90.00
#
_symmetry.space_group_name_H-M   'P 1'
#
loop_
_entity.id
_entity.type
_entity.pdbx_description
1 polymer ?
#
loop_
_entity_poly.entity_id
_entity_poly.type
_entity_poly.pdbx_seq_one_letter_code
_entity_poly.pdbx_strand_id
1 'polypeptide(L)'
;MVRRGWPEVCSLTVAQRIERRPQAVSIPSLRHRNQGGASGRSRRLGWFQRSERRRGPQVARVLIVGWDGADWRILDPLLEAGLLPNLEALIERGGKAVLKSTLPTHSWAAWPSFLTGVDPDDHGVYDILESRGGSKRQFPVTFRSIR
;
A
#
# COMPACT_ATOMS: atom_id res chain seq x y z
N MET A 1 -7.50 -40.48 8.69
CA MET A 1 -6.67 -39.51 9.44
C MET A 1 -6.46 -38.28 8.56
N VAL A 2 -7.43 -37.37 8.55
CA VAL A 2 -7.41 -36.13 7.75
C VAL A 2 -6.85 -35.03 8.65
N ARG A 3 -5.69 -34.47 8.32
CA ARG A 3 -5.15 -33.31 9.03
C ARG A 3 -6.11 -32.13 8.80
N ARG A 4 -6.83 -31.74 9.86
CA ARG A 4 -7.56 -30.47 9.96
C ARG A 4 -6.53 -29.34 10.12
N GLY A 5 -6.74 -28.24 9.43
CA GLY A 5 -5.79 -27.14 9.27
C GLY A 5 -5.43 -27.12 7.79
N TRP A 6 -6.02 -26.28 6.95
CA TRP A 6 -6.04 -24.83 7.06
C TRP A 6 -7.32 -24.26 6.42
N PRO A 7 -8.11 -23.43 7.14
CA PRO A 7 -8.82 -22.35 6.50
C PRO A 7 -8.39 -21.01 7.11
N GLU A 8 -8.44 -19.95 6.31
CA GLU A 8 -8.27 -18.55 6.72
C GLU A 8 -6.82 -18.03 6.76
N VAL A 9 -6.26 -17.83 5.56
CA VAL A 9 -5.20 -16.82 5.38
C VAL A 9 -5.87 -15.46 5.50
N CYS A 10 -5.78 -14.84 6.68
CA CYS A 10 -6.38 -13.54 6.95
C CYS A 10 -5.64 -12.43 6.19
N SER A 11 -6.35 -11.69 5.35
CA SER A 11 -5.89 -10.39 4.86
C SER A 11 -6.17 -9.34 5.96
N LEU A 12 -5.15 -8.56 6.32
CA LEU A 12 -5.30 -7.40 7.19
C LEU A 12 -5.83 -6.24 6.33
N THR A 13 -6.94 -5.60 6.72
CA THR A 13 -7.23 -4.25 6.24
C THR A 13 -7.11 -3.28 7.41
N VAL A 14 -6.02 -2.52 7.43
CA VAL A 14 -5.95 -1.28 8.19
C VAL A 14 -6.30 -0.16 7.23
N ALA A 15 -7.56 0.26 7.23
CA ALA A 15 -7.98 1.44 6.50
C ALA A 15 -7.72 2.67 7.37
N GLN A 16 -6.80 3.53 6.96
CA GLN A 16 -6.65 4.85 7.57
C GLN A 16 -6.78 5.97 6.55
N ARG A 17 -7.62 6.94 6.90
CA ARG A 17 -7.64 8.24 6.27
C ARG A 17 -6.34 8.95 6.61
N ILE A 18 -5.49 9.20 5.62
CA ILE A 18 -4.27 9.99 5.83
C ILE A 18 -4.69 11.46 5.97
N GLU A 19 -4.98 11.88 7.20
CA GLU A 19 -5.12 13.28 7.55
C GLU A 19 -3.74 13.94 7.54
N ARG A 20 -3.47 14.77 6.52
CA ARG A 20 -2.27 15.60 6.53
C ARG A 20 -2.42 16.64 7.65
N ARG A 21 -1.65 16.52 8.73
CA ARG A 21 -1.36 17.70 9.56
C ARG A 21 -0.47 18.64 8.72
N PRO A 22 -0.87 19.89 8.46
CA PRO A 22 0.01 20.84 7.79
C PRO A 22 1.15 21.17 8.74
N GLN A 23 2.33 20.56 8.54
CA GLN A 23 3.55 21.05 9.15
C GLN A 23 3.96 22.31 8.38
N ALA A 24 3.72 23.47 8.99
CA ALA A 24 4.37 24.70 8.59
C ALA A 24 5.85 24.57 8.97
N VAL A 25 6.70 24.21 8.02
CA VAL A 25 8.15 24.33 8.18
C VAL A 25 8.48 25.82 8.10
N SER A 26 8.69 26.46 9.25
CA SER A 26 9.27 27.80 9.33
C SER A 26 10.76 27.70 9.02
N ILE A 27 11.15 28.09 7.80
CA ILE A 27 12.55 28.26 7.43
C ILE A 27 13.06 29.53 8.16
N PRO A 28 14.14 29.47 8.95
CA PRO A 28 14.71 30.67 9.55
C PRO A 28 15.18 31.62 8.45
N SER A 29 14.68 32.87 8.48
CA SER A 29 15.15 33.92 7.58
C SER A 29 16.64 34.16 7.82
N LEU A 30 17.48 33.77 6.85
CA LEU A 30 18.87 34.18 6.79
C LEU A 30 18.94 35.72 6.75
N ARG A 31 19.30 36.33 7.88
CA ARG A 31 19.63 37.76 7.94
C ARG A 31 20.96 37.96 7.21
N HIS A 32 20.89 38.42 5.97
CA HIS A 32 22.06 38.86 5.24
C HIS A 32 22.56 40.17 5.84
N ARG A 33 23.77 40.13 6.40
CA ARG A 33 24.53 41.30 6.86
C ARG A 33 24.77 42.21 5.66
N ASN A 34 24.32 43.45 5.77
CA ASN A 34 24.46 44.47 4.72
C ASN A 34 25.85 45.11 4.84
N GLN A 35 26.70 44.96 3.83
CA GLN A 35 27.88 45.80 3.64
C GLN A 35 28.05 46.11 2.14
N GLY A 36 27.82 47.38 1.80
CA GLY A 36 28.52 48.18 0.79
C GLY A 36 28.69 47.66 -0.65
N GLY A 37 28.13 48.41 -1.59
CA GLY A 37 28.95 48.98 -2.66
C GLY A 37 28.90 48.34 -4.06
N ALA A 38 28.63 49.23 -5.03
CA ALA A 38 29.05 49.21 -6.43
C ALA A 38 28.31 48.30 -7.44
N SER A 39 27.56 49.00 -8.29
CA SER A 39 27.34 48.80 -9.72
C SER A 39 27.99 47.60 -10.41
N GLY A 40 27.16 46.74 -11.02
CA GLY A 40 27.59 45.77 -12.02
C GLY A 40 26.42 45.03 -12.63
N ARG A 41 26.11 45.31 -13.90
CA ARG A 41 25.06 44.63 -14.68
C ARG A 41 25.31 43.11 -14.67
N SER A 42 24.40 42.35 -14.05
CA SER A 42 24.36 40.90 -14.19
C SER A 42 22.98 40.50 -14.73
N ARG A 43 22.96 40.16 -16.02
CA ARG A 43 21.85 39.48 -16.69
C ARG A 43 21.64 38.12 -16.01
N ARG A 44 20.77 38.05 -15.01
CA ARG A 44 20.27 36.77 -14.51
C ARG A 44 19.09 36.34 -15.37
N LEU A 45 19.35 35.35 -16.21
CA LEU A 45 18.38 34.48 -16.88
C LEU A 45 17.33 34.01 -15.88
N GLY A 46 16.14 34.64 -15.92
CA GLY A 46 14.99 34.30 -15.11
C GLY A 46 14.27 33.08 -15.67
N TRP A 47 14.81 31.89 -15.44
CA TRP A 47 14.15 30.62 -15.77
C TRP A 47 14.17 29.75 -14.53
N PHE A 48 13.14 29.87 -13.70
CA PHE A 48 12.57 28.86 -12.78
C PHE A 48 11.54 29.56 -11.90
N GLN A 49 10.43 30.02 -12.48
CA GLN A 49 9.21 30.19 -11.70
C GLN A 49 8.75 28.79 -11.33
N ARG A 50 9.05 28.38 -10.09
CA ARG A 50 8.47 27.19 -9.47
C ARG A 50 6.95 27.37 -9.56
N SER A 51 6.33 26.70 -10.53
CA SER A 51 4.88 26.72 -10.69
C SER A 51 4.27 26.29 -9.36
N GLU A 52 3.65 27.23 -8.66
CA GLU A 52 2.82 26.90 -7.51
C GLU A 52 1.70 26.02 -8.06
N ARG A 53 1.83 24.70 -7.85
CA ARG A 53 0.77 23.75 -8.21
C ARG A 53 -0.48 24.22 -7.47
N ARG A 54 -1.44 24.78 -8.21
CA ARG A 54 -2.76 25.14 -7.68
C ARG A 54 -3.31 23.91 -6.97
N ARG A 55 -3.53 24.02 -5.66
CA ARG A 55 -4.09 22.93 -4.85
C ARG A 55 -5.55 22.77 -5.26
N GLY A 56 -5.85 21.75 -6.07
CA GLY A 56 -7.22 21.32 -6.33
C GLY A 56 -7.91 20.84 -5.05
N PRO A 57 -9.21 20.50 -5.14
CA PRO A 57 -10.00 20.00 -4.01
C PRO A 57 -9.22 18.92 -3.25
N GLN A 58 -9.15 19.04 -1.93
CA GLN A 58 -8.44 18.08 -1.08
C GLN A 58 -9.25 16.79 -0.96
N VAL A 59 -9.18 15.94 -1.98
CA VAL A 59 -9.71 14.58 -1.90
C VAL A 59 -8.92 13.82 -0.84
N ALA A 60 -9.63 13.15 0.07
CA ALA A 60 -8.99 12.30 1.07
C ALA A 60 -8.16 11.24 0.35
N ARG A 61 -6.88 11.13 0.71
CA ARG A 61 -6.00 10.10 0.16
C ARG A 61 -6.15 8.83 0.97
N VAL A 62 -6.34 7.72 0.28
CA VAL A 62 -6.46 6.38 0.86
C VAL A 62 -5.18 5.61 0.54
N LEU A 63 -4.65 4.91 1.54
CA LEU A 63 -3.60 3.91 1.40
C LEU A 63 -4.16 2.57 1.84
N ILE A 64 -4.05 1.57 0.98
CA ILE A 64 -4.40 0.18 1.30
C ILE A 64 -3.09 -0.61 1.30
N VAL A 65 -2.84 -1.36 2.36
CA VAL A 65 -1.64 -2.19 2.53
C VAL A 65 -2.08 -3.64 2.62
N GLY A 66 -1.68 -4.46 1.65
CA GLY A 66 -1.75 -5.91 1.79
C GLY A 66 -0.46 -6.41 2.45
N TRP A 67 -0.61 -7.24 3.48
CA TRP A 67 0.52 -7.83 4.20
C TRP A 67 0.41 -9.36 4.11
N ASP A 68 1.27 -9.97 3.30
CA ASP A 68 1.28 -11.42 3.11
C ASP A 68 1.81 -12.13 4.37
N GLY A 69 1.14 -13.22 4.78
CA GLY A 69 1.47 -13.99 5.98
C GLY A 69 1.12 -13.34 7.33
N ALA A 70 0.41 -12.20 7.33
CA ALA A 70 0.05 -11.43 8.53
C ALA A 70 -1.14 -12.04 9.30
N ASP A 71 -0.97 -13.27 9.77
CA ASP A 71 -1.99 -13.99 10.52
C ASP A 71 -2.10 -13.50 11.97
N TRP A 72 -3.33 -13.31 12.46
CA TRP A 72 -3.57 -12.84 13.83
C TRP A 72 -3.02 -13.76 14.91
N ARG A 73 -2.88 -15.06 14.64
CA ARG A 73 -2.23 -16.02 15.57
C ARG A 73 -0.74 -15.72 15.76
N ILE A 74 -0.13 -14.97 14.85
CA ILE A 74 1.26 -14.49 14.94
C ILE A 74 1.28 -13.06 15.48
N LEU A 75 0.40 -12.19 14.97
CA LEU A 75 0.39 -10.78 15.34
C LEU A 75 -0.07 -10.54 16.78
N ASP A 76 -1.03 -11.31 17.30
CA ASP A 76 -1.58 -11.10 18.63
C ASP A 76 -0.55 -11.34 19.74
N PRO A 77 0.22 -12.46 19.75
CA PRO A 77 1.31 -12.62 20.71
C PRO A 77 2.38 -11.51 20.63
N LEU A 78 2.64 -10.98 19.44
CA LEU A 78 3.62 -9.90 19.25
C LEU A 78 3.08 -8.54 19.74
N LEU A 79 1.78 -8.29 19.59
CA LEU A 79 1.10 -7.13 20.16
C LEU A 79 1.11 -7.21 21.69
N GLU A 80 0.76 -8.35 22.27
CA GLU A 80 0.78 -8.58 23.73
C GLU A 80 2.18 -8.39 24.33
N ALA A 81 3.22 -8.78 23.59
CA ALA A 81 4.62 -8.55 23.97
C ALA A 81 5.10 -7.09 23.78
N GLY A 82 4.26 -6.19 23.28
CA GLY A 82 4.62 -4.80 23.01
C GLY A 82 5.60 -4.61 21.85
N LEU A 83 5.73 -5.60 20.96
CA LEU A 83 6.72 -5.61 19.87
C LEU A 83 6.23 -4.93 18.59
N LEU A 84 4.93 -4.62 18.50
CA LEU A 84 4.31 -4.00 17.31
C LEU A 84 3.64 -2.65 17.65
N PRO A 85 4.35 -1.66 18.23
CA PRO A 85 3.75 -0.42 18.74
C PRO A 85 3.06 0.41 17.65
N ASN A 86 3.55 0.35 16.41
CA ASN A 86 2.92 1.05 15.28
C ASN A 86 1.59 0.39 14.88
N LEU A 87 1.52 -0.95 14.92
CA LEU A 87 0.30 -1.69 14.60
C LEU A 87 -0.74 -1.53 15.71
N GLU A 88 -0.31 -1.59 16.98
CA GLU A 88 -1.15 -1.30 18.14
C GLU A 88 -1.80 0.07 18.01
N ALA A 89 -0.99 1.13 17.79
CA ALA A 89 -1.52 2.48 17.59
C ALA A 89 -2.43 2.61 16.37
N LEU A 90 -2.24 1.79 15.32
CA LEU A 90 -3.11 1.76 14.13
C LEU A 90 -4.48 1.16 14.47
N ILE A 91 -4.50 0.10 15.29
CA ILE A 91 -5.71 -0.59 15.75
C ILE A 91 -6.50 0.32 16.71
N GLU A 92 -5.84 0.95 17.69
CA GLU A 92 -6.48 1.82 18.69
C GLU A 92 -7.26 2.98 18.07
N ARG A 93 -6.71 3.60 17.02
CA ARG A 93 -7.36 4.72 16.30
C ARG A 93 -8.25 4.26 15.15
N GLY A 94 -8.37 2.95 14.93
CA GLY A 94 -9.02 2.34 13.77
C GLY A 94 -9.84 1.13 14.18
N GLY A 95 -9.60 0.00 13.50
CA GLY A 95 -10.29 -1.25 13.78
C GLY A 95 -9.46 -2.47 13.39
N LYS A 96 -9.84 -3.62 13.96
CA LYS A 96 -9.27 -4.94 13.71
C LYS A 96 -10.42 -5.90 13.35
N ALA A 97 -10.24 -6.68 12.28
CA ALA A 97 -11.18 -7.73 11.89
C ALA A 97 -10.45 -8.90 11.22
N VAL A 98 -11.11 -10.07 11.24
CA VAL A 98 -10.72 -11.25 10.45
C VAL A 98 -11.40 -11.15 9.10
N LEU A 99 -10.63 -11.20 8.01
CA LEU A 99 -11.16 -11.21 6.65
C LEU A 99 -11.10 -12.61 6.04
N LYS A 100 -12.12 -12.93 5.25
CA LYS A 100 -12.14 -14.16 4.46
C LYS A 100 -11.24 -13.98 3.24
N SER A 101 -10.42 -14.99 2.97
CA SER A 101 -9.59 -15.06 1.77
C SER A 101 -10.43 -15.53 0.57
N THR A 102 -9.81 -15.52 -0.61
CA THR A 102 -10.35 -16.10 -1.84
C THR A 102 -10.33 -17.63 -1.80
N LEU A 103 -11.06 -18.26 -2.72
CA LEU A 103 -10.86 -19.67 -3.06
C LEU A 103 -10.27 -19.74 -4.48
N PRO A 104 -9.05 -20.28 -4.66
CA PRO A 104 -8.15 -20.89 -3.68
C PRO A 104 -7.48 -19.88 -2.71
N THR A 105 -7.13 -20.34 -1.51
CA THR A 105 -6.57 -19.51 -0.42
C THR A 105 -5.04 -19.39 -0.49
N HIS A 106 -4.51 -18.84 -1.59
CA HIS A 106 -3.08 -18.57 -1.72
C HIS A 106 -2.81 -17.25 -2.47
N SER A 107 -1.60 -16.72 -2.33
CA SER A 107 -1.24 -15.38 -2.79
C SER A 107 -1.51 -15.15 -4.29
N TRP A 108 -1.30 -16.16 -5.14
CA TRP A 108 -1.51 -16.02 -6.60
C TRP A 108 -2.96 -15.73 -7.01
N ALA A 109 -3.94 -16.19 -6.24
CA ALA A 109 -5.35 -15.90 -6.47
C ALA A 109 -5.78 -14.66 -5.67
N ALA A 110 -5.31 -14.53 -4.42
CA ALA A 110 -5.73 -13.46 -3.52
C ALA A 110 -5.30 -12.05 -3.97
N TRP A 111 -4.10 -11.88 -4.52
CA TRP A 111 -3.59 -10.55 -4.91
C TRP A 111 -4.33 -9.95 -6.11
N PRO A 112 -4.61 -10.70 -7.20
CA PRO A 112 -5.49 -10.24 -8.26
C PRO A 112 -6.90 -9.87 -7.75
N SER A 113 -7.50 -10.69 -6.89
CA SER A 113 -8.81 -10.36 -6.31
C SER A 113 -8.76 -9.09 -5.44
N PHE A 114 -7.71 -8.92 -4.64
CA PHE A 114 -7.48 -7.70 -3.86
C PHE A 114 -7.39 -6.45 -4.75
N LEU A 115 -6.71 -6.54 -5.89
CA LEU A 115 -6.54 -5.43 -6.82
C LEU A 115 -7.81 -5.11 -7.62
N THR A 116 -8.54 -6.14 -8.05
CA THR A 116 -9.69 -6.02 -8.94
C THR A 116 -11.02 -5.87 -8.22
N GLY A 117 -11.10 -6.32 -6.96
CA GLY A 117 -12.32 -6.34 -6.18
C GLY A 117 -13.32 -7.44 -6.58
N VAL A 118 -12.89 -8.43 -7.37
CA VAL A 118 -13.73 -9.56 -7.82
C VAL A 118 -13.06 -10.89 -7.48
N ASP A 119 -13.81 -11.98 -7.50
CA ASP A 119 -13.31 -13.30 -7.11
C ASP A 119 -12.45 -13.94 -8.23
N PRO A 120 -11.65 -15.00 -7.91
CA PRO A 120 -10.86 -15.71 -8.90
C PRO A 120 -11.64 -16.25 -10.10
N ASP A 121 -12.92 -16.57 -9.91
CA ASP A 121 -13.80 -17.03 -10.98
C ASP A 121 -14.07 -15.95 -12.03
N ASP A 122 -14.07 -14.68 -11.62
CA ASP A 122 -14.32 -13.52 -12.47
C ASP A 122 -13.06 -13.11 -13.24
N HIS A 123 -11.92 -12.98 -12.56
CA HIS A 123 -10.66 -12.55 -13.22
C HIS A 123 -9.85 -13.72 -13.82
N GLY A 124 -10.16 -14.97 -13.49
CA GLY A 124 -9.58 -16.17 -14.11
C GLY A 124 -8.16 -16.54 -13.67
N VAL A 125 -7.62 -15.94 -12.61
CA VAL A 125 -6.26 -16.23 -12.11
C VAL A 125 -6.35 -17.13 -10.88
N TYR A 126 -6.02 -18.40 -11.05
CA TYR A 126 -6.16 -19.42 -10.01
C TYR A 126 -4.84 -19.89 -9.42
N ASP A 127 -3.72 -19.76 -10.13
CA ASP A 127 -2.39 -20.16 -9.68
C ASP A 127 -1.33 -19.45 -10.56
N ILE A 128 -0.04 -19.64 -10.25
CA ILE A 128 1.07 -19.19 -11.09
C ILE A 128 1.24 -20.05 -12.35
N LEU A 129 0.70 -21.27 -12.33
CA LEU A 129 0.79 -22.23 -13.43
C LEU A 129 -0.59 -22.64 -13.93
N GLU A 130 -0.77 -22.69 -15.25
CA GLU A 130 -1.95 -23.24 -15.92
C GLU A 130 -1.63 -24.55 -16.65
N SER A 131 -2.63 -25.44 -16.73
CA SER A 131 -2.59 -26.59 -17.64
C SER A 131 -3.45 -26.30 -18.86
N ARG A 132 -2.95 -26.66 -20.04
CA ARG A 132 -3.69 -26.53 -21.31
C ARG A 132 -4.15 -27.90 -21.77
N GLY A 133 -5.46 -28.12 -21.77
CA GLY A 133 -6.15 -29.22 -22.47
C GLY A 133 -5.50 -30.60 -22.37
N GLY A 134 -5.53 -31.21 -21.18
CA GLY A 134 -5.10 -32.61 -20.98
C GLY A 134 -3.58 -32.86 -21.01
N SER A 135 -2.78 -31.83 -21.28
CA SER A 135 -1.32 -31.90 -21.18
C SER A 135 -0.87 -31.96 -19.70
N LYS A 136 0.05 -32.88 -19.39
CA LYS A 136 0.76 -32.91 -18.10
C LYS A 136 1.70 -31.72 -17.91
N ARG A 137 2.02 -30.99 -18.98
CA ARG A 137 2.90 -29.82 -18.95
C ARG A 137 2.14 -28.61 -18.44
N GLN A 138 2.73 -27.93 -17.47
CA GLN A 138 2.26 -26.67 -16.92
C GLN A 138 2.95 -25.49 -17.62
N PHE A 139 2.22 -24.39 -17.77
CA PHE A 139 2.71 -23.15 -18.36
C PHE A 139 2.53 -22.00 -17.38
N PRO A 140 3.42 -21.00 -17.35
CA PRO A 140 3.19 -19.80 -16.57
C PRO A 140 1.89 -19.13 -16.99
N VAL A 141 1.10 -18.69 -16.01
CA VAL A 141 -0.04 -17.82 -16.28
C VAL A 141 0.46 -16.50 -16.85
N THR A 142 -0.13 -16.09 -17.97
CA THR A 142 0.18 -14.82 -18.64
C THR A 142 -1.06 -13.93 -18.73
N PHE A 143 -0.91 -12.69 -19.17
CA PHE A 143 -2.04 -11.78 -19.41
C PHE A 143 -3.11 -12.35 -20.37
N ARG A 144 -2.75 -13.33 -21.22
CA ARG A 144 -3.68 -14.00 -22.14
C ARG A 144 -4.61 -15.01 -21.46
N SER A 145 -4.35 -15.32 -20.19
CA SER A 145 -5.08 -16.31 -19.40
C SER A 145 -6.11 -15.66 -18.47
N ILE A 146 -6.05 -14.33 -18.34
CA ILE A 146 -6.99 -13.50 -17.57
C ILE A 146 -8.27 -13.34 -18.41
N ARG A 147 -9.45 -13.42 -17.77
CA ARG A 147 -10.76 -13.27 -18.42
C ARG A 147 -11.23 -11.82 -18.47
#